data_AF-A0A6N7PKR6-F1
#
_entry.id   AF-A0A6N7PKR6-F1
#
_cell.length_a   1.000
_cell.length_b   1.000
_cell.length_c   1.000
_cell.angle_alpha   90.00
_cell.angle_beta   90.00
_cell.angle_gamma   90.00
#
_symmetry.space_group_name_H-M   'P 1'
#
loop_
_entity.id
_entity.type
_entity.pdbx_description
1 polymer ?
#
loop_
_entity_poly.entity_id
_entity_poly.type
_entity_poly.pdbx_seq_one_letter_code
_entity_poly.pdbx_strand_id
1 'polypeptide(L)'
;MSFRAVTTRLLSVAFALSFVGASCGQTSLAVMPGVVNDPGNLTLRRGIFSFARGQICREVQKRSIPLMLREEDPATGRFFPLSCAAQELASGNLFLQFGGYGYAWTNLTKRIGFDASAAVEYDHDFLMDGSTMYIYFRERSTSATTFTSRLVEQPPQPGTFGLPGGSPQGFLDTVGGAILKKEISRGFTVIRDADGSVDFGLGIVEKGKRPGSPYESADNGRLVLANERVEVHQGQRDHVGPFEVKGKGQALYLSVAVDGAPAVDVIVVHRGVGDAWLQHYTTAVGLGPPPAAPVLDEPVSSGMVWRRPLPLPAGQYYVVFDNTAAAGRTAPPTTAGDDRAALVSYAVEVGAAP
;
A
#
# COMPACT_ATOMS: atom_id res chain seq x y z
N MET A 1 12.73 13.46 -21.57
CA MET A 1 12.93 13.44 -20.11
C MET A 1 11.83 14.30 -19.48
N SER A 2 10.76 13.68 -18.96
CA SER A 2 9.58 14.41 -18.47
C SER A 2 9.11 13.78 -17.15
N PHE A 3 9.12 14.60 -16.11
CA PHE A 3 8.66 14.30 -14.75
C PHE A 3 7.14 14.08 -14.73
N ARG A 4 6.69 12.84 -14.93
CA ARG A 4 5.28 12.47 -14.81
C ARG A 4 5.18 11.06 -14.22
N ALA A 5 4.46 10.98 -13.10
CA ALA A 5 3.91 9.79 -12.43
C ALA A 5 4.65 9.43 -11.14
N VAL A 6 3.96 9.63 -10.01
CA VAL A 6 4.30 9.24 -8.63
C VAL A 6 2.97 9.26 -7.85
N THR A 7 2.42 8.13 -7.37
CA THR A 7 1.69 7.91 -6.06
C THR A 7 0.17 8.10 -5.76
N THR A 8 -0.75 7.15 -6.03
CA THR A 8 -2.04 7.10 -5.27
C THR A 8 -2.61 5.69 -5.00
N ARG A 9 -2.26 5.05 -3.87
CA ARG A 9 -3.14 4.04 -3.23
C ARG A 9 -3.80 4.53 -1.94
N LEU A 10 -3.83 5.84 -1.72
CA LEU A 10 -3.97 6.48 -0.40
C LEU A 10 -5.32 6.34 0.32
N LEU A 11 -6.34 5.70 -0.26
CA LEU A 11 -7.70 5.88 0.23
C LEU A 11 -8.65 4.68 0.18
N SER A 12 -8.20 3.57 -0.38
CA SER A 12 -9.09 2.78 -1.23
C SER A 12 -9.33 1.37 -0.73
N VAL A 13 -8.33 0.79 -0.06
CA VAL A 13 -8.42 -0.59 0.46
C VAL A 13 -9.35 -0.66 1.67
N ALA A 14 -9.54 0.49 2.33
CA ALA A 14 -10.56 0.78 3.31
C ALA A 14 -11.97 0.27 2.95
N PHE A 15 -12.42 0.61 1.75
CA PHE A 15 -13.83 0.54 1.39
C PHE A 15 -14.31 -0.88 1.07
N ALA A 16 -13.37 -1.75 0.70
CA ALA A 16 -13.67 -3.07 0.15
C ALA A 16 -13.97 -4.12 1.23
N LEU A 17 -13.29 -4.03 2.37
CA LEU A 17 -13.39 -5.00 3.47
C LEU A 17 -14.52 -4.65 4.46
N SER A 18 -15.20 -3.53 4.24
CA SER A 18 -16.44 -3.20 4.93
C SER A 18 -17.55 -4.20 4.77
N PHE A 19 -17.46 -5.01 3.72
CA PHE A 19 -18.44 -6.00 3.36
C PHE A 19 -18.08 -7.42 3.76
N VAL A 20 -17.06 -7.62 4.60
CA VAL A 20 -16.70 -8.94 5.15
C VAL A 20 -17.84 -9.53 5.99
N GLY A 21 -18.74 -8.71 6.53
CA GLY A 21 -19.96 -9.18 7.21
C GLY A 21 -21.14 -9.52 6.29
N ALA A 22 -21.01 -9.38 4.96
CA ALA A 22 -22.11 -9.50 4.01
C ALA A 22 -21.75 -10.45 2.85
N SER A 23 -21.12 -11.59 3.12
CA SER A 23 -20.96 -12.65 2.09
C SER A 23 -22.32 -13.11 1.52
N CYS A 24 -23.42 -12.96 2.26
CA CYS A 24 -24.77 -13.22 1.77
C CYS A 24 -25.34 -12.11 0.84
N GLY A 25 -24.71 -10.93 0.78
CA GLY A 25 -25.21 -9.79 0.01
C GLY A 25 -24.64 -9.67 -1.40
N GLN A 26 -23.38 -10.08 -1.63
CA GLN A 26 -22.80 -9.99 -2.98
C GLN A 26 -23.39 -11.01 -3.94
N THR A 27 -23.68 -12.22 -3.48
CA THR A 27 -24.28 -13.27 -4.31
C THR A 27 -25.70 -12.87 -4.76
N SER A 28 -26.44 -12.10 -3.97
CA SER A 28 -27.75 -11.56 -4.36
C SER A 28 -27.64 -10.33 -5.26
N LEU A 29 -26.64 -9.47 -5.08
CA LEU A 29 -26.35 -8.35 -5.98
C LEU A 29 -25.87 -8.81 -7.36
N ALA A 30 -25.14 -9.93 -7.43
CA ALA A 30 -24.71 -10.56 -8.68
C ALA A 30 -25.86 -11.15 -9.50
N VAL A 31 -27.02 -11.41 -8.90
CA VAL A 31 -28.23 -11.92 -9.59
C VAL A 31 -28.99 -10.79 -10.31
N MET A 32 -28.71 -9.51 -10.00
CA MET A 32 -29.36 -8.35 -10.62
C MET A 32 -28.35 -7.27 -11.07
N PRO A 33 -27.38 -7.59 -11.95
CA PRO A 33 -26.35 -6.63 -12.37
C PRO A 33 -26.95 -5.41 -13.08
N GLY A 34 -28.09 -5.58 -13.78
CA GLY A 34 -28.80 -4.48 -14.44
C GLY A 34 -29.30 -3.39 -13.51
N VAL A 35 -29.70 -3.73 -12.27
CA VAL A 35 -30.22 -2.76 -11.29
C VAL A 35 -29.08 -2.01 -10.59
N VAL A 36 -27.93 -2.66 -10.41
CA VAL A 36 -26.73 -2.05 -9.81
C VAL A 36 -26.01 -1.14 -10.83
N ASN A 37 -26.00 -1.56 -12.10
CA ASN A 37 -25.38 -0.83 -13.20
C ASN A 37 -26.22 0.35 -13.69
N ASP A 38 -27.49 0.46 -13.30
CA ASP A 38 -28.33 1.61 -13.63
C ASP A 38 -27.97 2.82 -12.72
N PRO A 39 -27.37 3.89 -13.26
CA PRO A 39 -27.01 5.07 -12.49
C PRO A 39 -28.24 5.83 -11.94
N GLY A 40 -29.44 5.57 -12.47
CA GLY A 40 -30.68 6.16 -11.97
C GLY A 40 -31.12 5.65 -10.59
N ASN A 41 -30.60 4.51 -10.13
CA ASN A 41 -30.98 3.92 -8.84
C ASN A 41 -30.13 4.44 -7.67
N LEU A 42 -30.31 5.71 -7.34
CA LEU A 42 -29.54 6.41 -6.31
C LEU A 42 -29.75 5.81 -4.90
N THR A 43 -30.93 5.27 -4.60
CA THR A 43 -31.27 4.74 -3.27
C THR A 43 -30.48 3.45 -2.97
N LEU A 44 -30.40 2.52 -3.92
CA LEU A 44 -29.62 1.29 -3.77
C LEU A 44 -28.13 1.59 -3.60
N ARG A 45 -27.59 2.47 -4.45
CA ARG A 45 -26.18 2.88 -4.44
C ARG A 45 -25.79 3.53 -3.12
N ARG A 46 -26.62 4.45 -2.60
CA ARG A 46 -26.42 5.07 -1.27
C ARG A 46 -26.51 4.05 -0.14
N GLY A 47 -27.43 3.08 -0.23
CA GLY A 47 -27.56 2.01 0.76
C GLY A 47 -26.31 1.13 0.85
N ILE A 48 -25.77 0.72 -0.30
CA ILE A 48 -24.50 -0.04 -0.39
C ILE A 48 -23.36 0.78 0.23
N PHE A 49 -23.26 2.06 -0.12
CA PHE A 49 -22.22 2.95 0.37
C PHE A 49 -22.27 3.18 1.89
N SER A 50 -23.47 3.40 2.44
CA SER A 50 -23.67 3.65 3.88
C SER A 50 -23.20 2.48 4.76
N PHE A 51 -23.45 1.24 4.32
CA PHE A 51 -22.94 0.04 4.99
C PHE A 51 -21.41 -0.02 4.97
N ALA A 52 -20.81 0.39 3.85
CA ALA A 52 -19.37 0.35 3.69
C ALA A 52 -18.62 1.36 4.58
N ARG A 53 -19.25 2.51 4.84
CA ARG A 53 -18.62 3.65 5.53
C ARG A 53 -17.98 3.30 6.86
N GLY A 54 -18.66 2.50 7.70
CA GLY A 54 -18.22 2.20 9.06
C GLY A 54 -16.95 1.35 9.17
N GLN A 55 -16.41 0.87 8.06
CA GLN A 55 -15.25 -0.02 8.03
C GLN A 55 -14.10 0.55 7.20
N ILE A 56 -14.35 1.59 6.40
CA ILE A 56 -13.35 2.30 5.61
C ILE A 56 -12.10 2.55 6.45
N CYS A 57 -12.24 3.34 7.51
CA CYS A 57 -11.08 3.76 8.27
C CYS A 57 -10.35 2.63 8.98
N ARG A 58 -11.07 1.59 9.43
CA ARG A 58 -10.44 0.41 10.02
C ARG A 58 -9.56 -0.32 9.03
N GLU A 59 -9.99 -0.39 7.78
CA GLU A 59 -9.31 -1.17 6.74
C GLU A 59 -8.19 -0.35 6.07
N VAL A 60 -8.31 0.98 5.99
CA VAL A 60 -7.20 1.87 5.62
C VAL A 60 -6.06 1.74 6.64
N GLN A 61 -6.37 1.81 7.94
CA GLN A 61 -5.35 1.75 9.00
C GLN A 61 -4.68 0.38 9.17
N LYS A 62 -5.25 -0.68 8.56
CA LYS A 62 -4.69 -2.02 8.61
C LYS A 62 -3.67 -2.29 7.53
N ARG A 63 -3.43 -1.39 6.57
CA ARG A 63 -2.54 -1.68 5.44
C ARG A 63 -1.63 -0.50 5.12
N SER A 64 -0.40 -0.82 4.74
CA SER A 64 0.52 0.09 4.08
C SER A 64 0.12 0.32 2.63
N ILE A 65 0.42 1.50 2.14
CA ILE A 65 0.16 1.91 0.77
C ILE A 65 1.48 2.00 0.01
N PRO A 66 1.74 1.14 -0.99
CA PRO A 66 2.90 1.29 -1.86
C PRO A 66 2.87 2.61 -2.62
N LEU A 67 4.03 3.23 -2.69
CA LEU A 67 4.29 4.43 -3.47
C LEU A 67 5.02 4.02 -4.75
N MET A 68 4.32 4.09 -5.88
CA MET A 68 4.86 3.74 -7.19
C MET A 68 4.97 4.98 -8.06
N LEU A 69 6.00 5.03 -8.91
CA LEU A 69 6.14 6.07 -9.92
C LEU A 69 5.06 5.87 -10.99
N ARG A 70 5.02 4.71 -11.64
CA ARG A 70 3.98 4.32 -12.63
C ARG A 70 3.22 3.10 -12.14
N GLU A 71 2.05 2.83 -12.72
CA GLU A 71 1.20 1.71 -12.31
C GLU A 71 1.89 0.34 -12.45
N GLU A 72 2.76 0.20 -13.44
CA GLU A 72 3.54 -1.02 -13.71
C GLU A 72 4.94 -1.00 -13.07
N ASP A 73 5.33 0.12 -12.45
CA ASP A 73 6.64 0.25 -11.82
C ASP A 73 6.62 -0.40 -10.43
N PRO A 74 7.75 -0.95 -9.96
CA PRO A 74 7.86 -1.39 -8.58
C PRO A 74 7.65 -0.22 -7.60
N ALA A 75 7.13 -0.52 -6.42
CA ALA A 75 7.01 0.46 -5.35
C ALA A 75 8.41 0.91 -4.87
N THR A 76 8.61 2.21 -4.69
CA THR A 76 9.87 2.81 -4.20
C THR A 76 9.73 3.39 -2.79
N GLY A 77 8.59 3.16 -2.14
CA GLY A 77 8.26 3.69 -0.84
C GLY A 77 6.91 3.22 -0.35
N ARG A 78 6.54 3.61 0.88
CA ARG A 78 5.25 3.31 1.48
C ARG A 78 4.72 4.43 2.36
N PHE A 79 3.40 4.52 2.41
CA PHE A 79 2.66 5.37 3.33
C PHE A 79 1.86 4.51 4.32
N PHE A 80 1.87 4.90 5.59
CA PHE A 80 1.21 4.21 6.70
C PHE A 80 0.17 5.15 7.31
N PRO A 81 -1.12 4.95 7.00
CA PRO A 81 -2.19 5.76 7.56
C PRO A 81 -2.35 5.47 9.06
N LEU A 82 -2.26 6.52 9.87
CA LEU A 82 -2.46 6.46 11.32
C LEU A 82 -3.84 6.95 11.74
N SER A 83 -4.35 7.97 11.06
CA SER A 83 -5.66 8.55 11.32
C SER A 83 -6.51 8.50 10.06
N CYS A 84 -7.79 8.21 10.24
CA CYS A 84 -8.78 8.25 9.18
C CYS A 84 -10.13 8.66 9.78
N ALA A 85 -10.81 9.59 9.12
CA ALA A 85 -12.18 9.96 9.36
C ALA A 85 -12.95 9.93 8.03
N ALA A 86 -14.05 9.17 8.01
CA ALA A 86 -14.93 9.06 6.87
C ALA A 86 -16.31 9.57 7.25
N GLN A 87 -16.85 10.51 6.47
CA GLN A 87 -18.21 11.02 6.64
C GLN A 87 -18.90 11.10 5.28
N GLU A 88 -20.22 10.96 5.30
CA GLU A 88 -21.05 11.20 4.12
C GLU A 88 -21.56 12.63 4.20
N LEU A 89 -21.36 13.41 3.14
CA LEU A 89 -21.87 14.77 3.07
C LEU A 89 -23.36 14.78 2.74
N ALA A 90 -24.04 15.91 2.96
CA ALA A 90 -25.45 16.06 2.58
C ALA A 90 -25.69 15.86 1.07
N SER A 91 -24.65 16.03 0.24
CA SER A 91 -24.66 15.72 -1.19
C SER A 91 -24.72 14.22 -1.50
N GLY A 92 -24.42 13.35 -0.53
CA GLY A 92 -24.21 11.91 -0.71
C GLY A 92 -22.78 11.54 -1.09
N ASN A 93 -21.86 12.51 -1.17
CA ASN A 93 -20.45 12.26 -1.49
C ASN A 93 -19.69 11.75 -0.26
N LEU A 94 -18.61 11.01 -0.51
CA LEU A 94 -17.69 10.59 0.53
C LEU A 94 -16.74 11.73 0.85
N PHE A 95 -16.69 12.20 2.08
CA PHE A 95 -15.58 12.99 2.57
C PHE A 95 -14.66 12.11 3.39
N LEU A 96 -13.41 12.01 2.97
CA LEU A 96 -12.37 11.32 3.71
C LEU A 96 -11.27 12.30 4.14
N GLN A 97 -10.95 12.27 5.42
CA GLN A 97 -9.74 12.84 5.95
C GLN A 97 -8.83 11.72 6.43
N PHE A 98 -7.56 11.75 6.03
CA PHE A 98 -6.58 10.78 6.48
C PHE A 98 -5.25 11.47 6.78
N GLY A 99 -4.48 10.88 7.68
CA GLY A 99 -3.15 11.35 8.06
C GLY A 99 -2.26 10.19 8.44
N GLY A 100 -0.97 10.34 8.20
CA GLY A 100 0.00 9.30 8.46
C GLY A 100 1.41 9.74 8.10
N TYR A 101 2.30 8.77 8.11
CA TYR A 101 3.69 8.98 7.76
C TYR A 101 4.16 7.90 6.80
N GLY A 102 5.26 8.14 6.12
CA GLY A 102 5.78 7.21 5.14
C GLY A 102 7.24 7.44 4.87
N TYR A 103 7.75 6.63 3.96
CA TYR A 103 9.04 6.87 3.34
C TYR A 103 8.94 6.67 1.84
N ALA A 104 9.82 7.35 1.12
CA ALA A 104 10.03 7.14 -0.30
C ALA A 104 11.53 7.18 -0.59
N TRP A 105 11.93 6.56 -1.68
CA TRP A 105 13.30 6.61 -2.14
C TRP A 105 13.42 7.29 -3.48
N THR A 106 14.49 8.08 -3.63
CA THR A 106 14.90 8.60 -4.94
C THR A 106 16.42 8.53 -5.08
N ASN A 107 16.90 8.45 -6.31
CA ASN A 107 18.34 8.53 -6.63
C ASN A 107 19.00 9.82 -6.10
N LEU A 108 18.25 10.91 -5.95
CA LEU A 108 18.78 12.21 -5.56
C LEU A 108 18.94 12.34 -4.04
N THR A 109 17.94 11.90 -3.29
CA THR A 109 17.83 12.14 -1.84
C THR A 109 18.07 10.90 -1.00
N LYS A 110 18.22 9.74 -1.65
CA LYS A 110 18.05 8.42 -1.04
C LYS A 110 16.70 8.35 -0.33
N ARG A 111 16.65 7.79 0.88
CA ARG A 111 15.43 7.69 1.67
C ARG A 111 14.99 9.07 2.17
N ILE A 112 13.72 9.37 1.92
CA ILE A 112 12.99 10.49 2.51
C ILE A 112 11.93 9.91 3.44
N GLY A 113 11.95 10.27 4.72
CA GLY A 113 10.82 10.07 5.63
C GLY A 113 9.91 11.29 5.58
N PHE A 114 8.60 11.11 5.61
CA PHE A 114 7.65 12.22 5.51
C PHE A 114 6.37 11.99 6.31
N ASP A 115 5.70 13.09 6.64
CA ASP A 115 4.30 13.14 7.06
C ASP A 115 3.43 13.60 5.93
N ALA A 116 2.26 12.99 5.78
CA ALA A 116 1.25 13.46 4.86
C ALA A 116 -0.14 13.36 5.47
N SER A 117 -0.97 14.36 5.19
CA SER A 117 -2.40 14.31 5.48
C SER A 117 -3.17 14.96 4.34
N ALA A 118 -4.38 14.46 4.09
CA ALA A 118 -5.29 15.12 3.16
C ALA A 118 -6.75 14.96 3.56
N ALA A 119 -7.55 15.91 3.10
CA ALA A 119 -9.00 15.92 3.20
C ALA A 119 -9.58 16.05 1.79
N VAL A 120 -10.33 15.02 1.38
CA VAL A 120 -10.76 14.84 0.00
C VAL A 120 -12.23 14.44 -0.03
N GLU A 121 -12.97 15.07 -0.92
CA GLU A 121 -14.32 14.70 -1.29
C GLU A 121 -14.28 13.83 -2.56
N TYR A 122 -14.79 12.62 -2.46
CA TYR A 122 -14.93 11.68 -3.56
C TYR A 122 -16.39 11.53 -3.97
N ASP A 123 -16.61 11.63 -5.27
CA ASP A 123 -17.78 11.06 -5.92
C ASP A 123 -17.55 9.56 -6.12
N HIS A 124 -18.60 8.74 -6.01
CA HIS A 124 -18.47 7.30 -6.07
C HIS A 124 -19.47 6.69 -7.05
N ASP A 125 -19.02 5.66 -7.77
CA ASP A 125 -19.81 4.95 -8.77
C ASP A 125 -19.58 3.43 -8.66
N PHE A 126 -20.58 2.64 -9.04
CA PHE A 126 -20.54 1.18 -8.95
C PHE A 126 -20.85 0.55 -10.30
N LEU A 127 -20.01 -0.37 -10.75
CA LEU A 127 -20.30 -1.23 -11.88
C LEU A 127 -20.07 -2.70 -11.51
N MET A 128 -20.93 -3.58 -12.00
CA MET A 128 -20.83 -5.02 -11.89
C MET A 128 -20.39 -5.62 -13.22
N ASP A 129 -19.45 -6.55 -13.14
CA ASP A 129 -19.04 -7.45 -14.21
C ASP A 129 -19.16 -8.90 -13.75
N GLY A 130 -20.26 -9.57 -14.14
CA GLY A 130 -20.59 -10.88 -13.58
C GLY A 130 -20.67 -10.84 -12.06
N SER A 131 -19.76 -11.56 -11.39
CA SER A 131 -19.65 -11.62 -9.93
C SER A 131 -18.68 -10.60 -9.33
N THR A 132 -17.98 -9.82 -10.16
CA THR A 132 -16.97 -8.85 -9.74
C THR A 132 -17.58 -7.45 -9.69
N MET A 133 -17.34 -6.75 -8.59
CA MET A 133 -17.80 -5.38 -8.36
C MET A 133 -16.66 -4.39 -8.52
N TYR A 134 -16.84 -3.41 -9.38
CA TYR A 134 -15.96 -2.27 -9.59
C TYR A 134 -16.56 -1.06 -8.89
N ILE A 135 -15.80 -0.48 -7.96
CA ILE A 135 -16.19 0.73 -7.23
C ILE A 135 -15.21 1.83 -7.60
N TYR A 136 -15.70 2.85 -8.28
CA TYR A 136 -14.90 3.99 -8.72
C TYR A 136 -15.04 5.11 -7.72
N PHE A 137 -13.92 5.73 -7.39
CA PHE A 137 -13.86 6.93 -6.57
C PHE A 137 -13.18 8.01 -7.38
N ARG A 138 -13.93 9.05 -7.72
CA ARG A 138 -13.43 10.20 -8.49
C ARG A 138 -13.31 11.38 -7.57
N GLU A 139 -12.15 12.04 -7.58
CA GLU A 139 -12.00 13.27 -6.81
C GLU A 139 -13.00 14.30 -7.31
N ARG A 140 -13.76 14.87 -6.38
CA ARG A 140 -14.62 16.02 -6.64
C ARG A 140 -13.95 17.30 -6.19
N SER A 141 -13.39 17.29 -4.99
CA SER A 141 -12.65 18.40 -4.43
C SER A 141 -11.64 17.94 -3.38
N THR A 142 -10.50 18.62 -3.29
CA THR A 142 -9.51 18.44 -2.22
C THR A 142 -9.43 19.72 -1.40
N SER A 143 -9.84 19.65 -0.13
CA SER A 143 -9.95 20.84 0.73
C SER A 143 -8.65 21.15 1.48
N ALA A 144 -7.82 20.15 1.77
CA ALA A 144 -6.53 20.34 2.43
C ALA A 144 -5.56 19.21 2.08
N THR A 145 -4.29 19.54 1.83
CA THR A 145 -3.17 18.60 1.70
C THR A 145 -1.98 19.16 2.44
N THR A 146 -1.41 18.41 3.38
CA THR A 146 -0.15 18.74 4.04
C THR A 146 0.88 17.67 3.73
N PHE A 147 2.10 18.10 3.45
CA PHE A 147 3.25 17.22 3.28
C PHE A 147 4.44 17.89 3.96
N THR A 148 5.13 17.14 4.82
CA THR A 148 6.30 17.62 5.55
C THR A 148 7.35 16.51 5.58
N SER A 149 8.53 16.72 4.98
CA SER A 149 9.61 15.75 5.15
C SER A 149 10.20 15.80 6.56
N ARG A 150 10.40 14.62 7.15
CA ARG A 150 10.99 14.39 8.48
C ARG A 150 12.48 14.06 8.41
N LEU A 151 12.86 13.32 7.37
CA LEU A 151 14.19 12.77 7.19
C LEU A 151 14.56 12.87 5.72
N VAL A 152 15.78 13.30 5.44
CA VAL A 152 16.38 13.21 4.11
C VAL A 152 17.77 12.65 4.32
N GLU A 153 18.00 11.42 3.84
CA GLU A 153 19.23 10.69 4.10
C GLU A 153 20.44 11.34 3.42
N GLN A 154 20.25 11.83 2.19
CA GLN A 154 21.26 12.61 1.48
C GLN A 154 20.66 13.96 1.06
N PRO A 155 20.86 15.03 1.84
CA PRO A 155 20.35 16.34 1.46
C PRO A 155 21.02 16.80 0.14
N PRO A 156 20.27 17.44 -0.78
CA PRO A 156 20.84 18.07 -1.96
C PRO A 156 21.97 19.03 -1.56
N GLN A 157 23.10 18.97 -2.28
CA GLN A 157 24.25 19.83 -1.99
C GLN A 157 23.87 21.31 -2.16
N PRO A 158 24.26 22.19 -1.21
CA PRO A 158 24.00 23.63 -1.33
C PRO A 158 24.75 24.18 -2.55
N GLY A 159 24.00 24.57 -3.60
CA GLY A 159 24.56 25.05 -4.88
C GLY A 159 23.82 24.57 -6.12
N THR A 160 22.91 23.60 -6.02
CA THR A 160 21.94 23.31 -7.09
C THR A 160 20.97 24.49 -7.21
N PHE A 161 21.25 25.37 -8.17
CA PHE A 161 20.56 26.64 -8.45
C PHE A 161 19.02 26.53 -8.52
N GLY A 162 18.31 27.47 -7.90
CA GLY A 162 16.93 27.83 -8.27
C GLY A 162 15.78 26.94 -7.76
N LEU A 163 15.98 26.15 -6.70
CA LEU A 163 14.91 25.29 -6.18
C LEU A 163 13.73 26.10 -5.59
N PRO A 164 12.47 25.80 -5.99
CA PRO A 164 11.27 26.34 -5.36
C PRO A 164 11.30 26.18 -3.84
N GLY A 165 10.88 27.20 -3.08
CA GLY A 165 10.80 27.14 -1.62
C GLY A 165 12.07 27.53 -0.86
N GLY A 166 13.13 28.01 -1.55
CA GLY A 166 14.28 28.70 -0.94
C GLY A 166 15.22 27.85 -0.09
N SER A 167 14.89 26.57 0.13
CA SER A 167 15.70 25.59 0.85
C SER A 167 15.46 24.19 0.26
N PRO A 168 16.40 23.23 0.42
CA PRO A 168 16.18 21.85 -0.01
C PRO A 168 14.93 21.22 0.63
N GLN A 169 14.66 21.55 1.88
CA GLN A 169 13.47 21.11 2.62
C GLN A 169 12.18 21.68 2.01
N GLY A 170 12.10 23.00 1.80
CA GLY A 170 10.92 23.64 1.21
C GLY A 170 10.64 23.18 -0.23
N PHE A 171 11.69 22.81 -0.97
CA PHE A 171 11.56 22.18 -2.28
C PHE A 171 10.89 20.81 -2.19
N LEU A 172 11.38 19.93 -1.29
CA LEU A 172 10.82 18.60 -1.09
C LEU A 172 9.36 18.68 -0.62
N ASP A 173 9.05 19.63 0.25
CA ASP A 173 7.67 19.83 0.73
C ASP A 173 6.74 20.28 -0.40
N THR A 174 7.21 21.20 -1.25
CA THR A 174 6.42 21.70 -2.41
C THR A 174 6.22 20.60 -3.45
N VAL A 175 7.27 19.86 -3.79
CA VAL A 175 7.20 18.77 -4.78
C VAL A 175 6.35 17.62 -4.24
N GLY A 176 6.57 17.20 -3.00
CA GLY A 176 5.79 16.17 -2.33
C GLY A 176 4.30 16.53 -2.25
N GLY A 177 3.98 17.76 -1.88
CA GLY A 177 2.59 18.25 -1.86
C GLY A 177 1.93 18.28 -3.24
N ALA A 178 2.65 18.72 -4.28
CA ALA A 178 2.13 18.74 -5.65
C ALA A 178 1.89 17.33 -6.21
N ILE A 179 2.80 16.40 -5.91
CA ILE A 179 2.67 14.99 -6.25
C ILE A 179 1.43 14.41 -5.55
N LEU A 180 1.34 14.54 -4.23
CA LEU A 180 0.20 14.05 -3.45
C LEU A 180 -1.14 14.57 -3.97
N LYS A 181 -1.22 15.86 -4.28
CA LYS A 181 -2.45 16.49 -4.80
C LYS A 181 -2.84 15.95 -6.18
N LYS A 182 -1.90 15.87 -7.11
CA LYS A 182 -2.14 15.35 -8.46
C LYS A 182 -2.68 13.92 -8.42
N GLU A 183 -2.16 13.16 -7.49
CA GLU A 183 -2.49 11.77 -7.31
C GLU A 183 -3.88 11.58 -6.73
N ILE A 184 -4.19 12.29 -5.64
CA ILE A 184 -5.56 12.35 -5.11
C ILE A 184 -6.56 12.68 -6.24
N SER A 185 -6.20 13.59 -7.14
CA SER A 185 -7.06 13.99 -8.26
C SER A 185 -7.35 12.94 -9.31
N ARG A 186 -6.52 11.89 -9.42
CA ARG A 186 -6.75 10.79 -10.35
C ARG A 186 -7.91 9.91 -9.92
N GLY A 187 -8.25 9.92 -8.62
CA GLY A 187 -9.18 8.96 -8.06
C GLY A 187 -8.61 7.54 -8.09
N PHE A 188 -9.49 6.57 -7.89
CA PHE A 188 -9.09 5.17 -7.84
C PHE A 188 -10.24 4.19 -8.07
N THR A 189 -9.91 2.93 -8.35
CA THR A 189 -10.86 1.85 -8.54
C THR A 189 -10.58 0.72 -7.58
N VAL A 190 -11.63 0.28 -6.87
CA VAL A 190 -11.62 -0.91 -6.03
C VAL A 190 -12.36 -2.00 -6.79
N ILE A 191 -11.71 -3.14 -7.00
CA ILE A 191 -12.29 -4.30 -7.65
C ILE A 191 -12.47 -5.36 -6.57
N ARG A 192 -13.66 -5.89 -6.43
CA ARG A 192 -13.97 -6.91 -5.44
C ARG A 192 -14.60 -8.11 -6.11
N ASP A 193 -13.99 -9.26 -5.90
CA ASP A 193 -14.50 -10.53 -6.38
C ASP A 193 -15.47 -11.17 -5.38
N ALA A 194 -16.13 -12.23 -5.84
CA ALA A 194 -17.07 -12.99 -5.03
C ALA A 194 -16.40 -13.87 -3.96
N ASP A 195 -15.13 -14.22 -4.13
CA ASP A 195 -14.31 -14.92 -3.13
C ASP A 195 -13.88 -14.00 -1.96
N GLY A 196 -14.18 -12.69 -2.07
CA GLY A 196 -13.80 -11.68 -1.11
C GLY A 196 -12.39 -11.12 -1.32
N SER A 197 -11.69 -11.55 -2.37
CA SER A 197 -10.45 -10.90 -2.81
C SER A 197 -10.76 -9.48 -3.31
N VAL A 198 -9.76 -8.62 -3.15
CA VAL A 198 -9.87 -7.19 -3.44
C VAL A 198 -8.62 -6.77 -4.18
N ASP A 199 -8.82 -6.33 -5.43
CA ASP A 199 -7.78 -5.70 -6.22
C ASP A 199 -7.96 -4.18 -6.21
N PHE A 200 -6.83 -3.48 -6.33
CA PHE A 200 -6.80 -2.03 -6.27
C PHE A 200 -6.06 -1.45 -7.48
N GLY A 201 -6.73 -0.59 -8.22
CA GLY A 201 -6.13 0.14 -9.33
C GLY A 201 -6.14 1.65 -9.14
N LEU A 202 -5.06 2.27 -9.62
CA LEU A 202 -4.93 3.72 -9.63
C LEU A 202 -5.82 4.32 -10.73
N GLY A 203 -6.53 5.40 -10.43
CA GLY A 203 -7.45 6.00 -11.38
C GLY A 203 -8.61 5.08 -11.76
N ILE A 204 -9.06 5.17 -13.01
CA ILE A 204 -10.19 4.37 -13.50
C ILE A 204 -9.64 3.12 -14.17
N VAL A 205 -9.87 1.95 -13.54
CA VAL A 205 -9.62 0.66 -14.18
C VAL A 205 -10.83 0.30 -15.00
N GLU A 206 -10.64 0.10 -16.30
CA GLU A 206 -11.74 -0.28 -17.18
C GLU A 206 -12.37 -1.60 -16.73
N LYS A 207 -13.69 -1.70 -16.92
CA LYS A 207 -14.44 -2.92 -16.65
C LYS A 207 -13.80 -4.11 -17.38
N GLY A 208 -13.64 -5.24 -16.67
CA GLY A 208 -12.99 -6.45 -17.20
C GLY A 208 -11.46 -6.40 -17.22
N LYS A 209 -10.84 -5.27 -16.83
CA LYS A 209 -9.40 -5.16 -16.58
C LYS A 209 -9.11 -5.29 -15.10
N ARG A 210 -7.84 -5.60 -14.80
CA ARG A 210 -7.28 -5.64 -13.45
C ARG A 210 -5.94 -4.91 -13.42
N PRO A 211 -5.57 -4.34 -12.26
CA PRO A 211 -4.23 -3.83 -12.01
C PRO A 211 -3.18 -4.94 -12.19
N GLY A 212 -1.97 -4.59 -12.59
CA GLY A 212 -0.88 -5.54 -12.67
C GLY A 212 -0.58 -6.19 -11.31
N SER A 213 -0.52 -7.53 -11.26
CA SER A 213 -0.09 -8.30 -10.10
C SER A 213 1.04 -9.26 -10.49
N PRO A 214 2.09 -9.41 -9.66
CA PRO A 214 3.21 -10.32 -9.99
C PRO A 214 2.82 -11.80 -9.94
N TYR A 215 1.82 -12.15 -9.15
CA TYR A 215 1.30 -13.52 -9.08
C TYR A 215 -0.17 -13.55 -9.50
N GLU A 216 -0.59 -14.64 -10.13
CA GLU A 216 -2.01 -14.94 -10.32
C GLU A 216 -2.60 -15.40 -8.99
N SER A 217 -3.75 -14.87 -8.62
CA SER A 217 -4.51 -15.32 -7.44
C SER A 217 -4.93 -16.78 -7.67
N ALA A 218 -4.46 -17.69 -6.82
CA ALA A 218 -4.83 -19.10 -6.90
C ALA A 218 -6.18 -19.34 -6.22
N ASP A 219 -7.05 -20.15 -6.84
CA ASP A 219 -8.29 -20.62 -6.22
C ASP A 219 -7.99 -21.73 -5.21
N ASN A 220 -7.46 -21.34 -4.05
CA ASN A 220 -7.00 -22.23 -2.99
C ASN A 220 -7.70 -21.96 -1.64
N GLY A 221 -8.77 -21.16 -1.65
CA GLY A 221 -9.52 -20.74 -0.46
C GLY A 221 -8.77 -19.80 0.48
N ARG A 222 -7.62 -19.23 0.06
CA ARG A 222 -6.86 -18.25 0.83
C ARG A 222 -7.21 -16.84 0.39
N LEU A 223 -7.19 -15.91 1.34
CA LEU A 223 -7.43 -14.50 1.07
C LEU A 223 -6.12 -13.81 0.74
N VAL A 224 -6.00 -13.24 -0.46
CA VAL A 224 -4.87 -12.39 -0.85
C VAL A 224 -4.92 -11.08 -0.07
N LEU A 225 -3.88 -10.80 0.70
CA LEU A 225 -3.73 -9.57 1.48
C LEU A 225 -2.88 -8.52 0.77
N ALA A 226 -1.83 -8.96 0.06
CA ALA A 226 -1.00 -8.12 -0.79
C ALA A 226 -0.42 -8.95 -1.94
N ASN A 227 -0.25 -8.33 -3.11
CA ASN A 227 0.34 -8.94 -4.29
C ASN A 227 0.99 -7.81 -5.09
N GLU A 228 2.26 -7.53 -4.82
CA GLU A 228 2.93 -6.30 -5.24
C GLU A 228 4.39 -6.56 -5.61
N ARG A 229 4.96 -5.63 -6.37
CA ARG A 229 6.38 -5.57 -6.67
C ARG A 229 6.99 -4.34 -6.01
N VAL A 230 8.12 -4.50 -5.34
CA VAL A 230 8.84 -3.41 -4.67
C VAL A 230 10.31 -3.38 -5.09
N GLU A 231 10.86 -2.18 -5.13
CA GLU A 231 12.27 -1.89 -5.35
C GLU A 231 12.92 -1.58 -4.00
N VAL A 232 13.89 -2.39 -3.59
CA VAL A 232 14.62 -2.24 -2.33
C VAL A 232 16.09 -2.01 -2.64
N HIS A 233 16.55 -0.76 -2.57
CA HIS A 233 17.95 -0.43 -2.84
C HIS A 233 18.88 -0.95 -1.75
N GLN A 234 20.18 -0.96 -2.04
CA GLN A 234 21.17 -1.24 -1.01
C GLN A 234 21.04 -0.26 0.15
N GLY A 235 21.11 -0.76 1.38
CA GLY A 235 20.92 0.06 2.56
C GLY A 235 19.46 0.44 2.79
N GLN A 236 18.51 -0.29 2.20
CA GLN A 236 17.09 -0.04 2.40
C GLN A 236 16.32 -1.21 2.95
N ARG A 237 15.13 -0.87 3.48
CA ARG A 237 14.13 -1.79 3.96
C ARG A 237 12.78 -1.38 3.44
N ASP A 238 11.97 -2.36 3.12
CA ASP A 238 10.57 -2.14 2.86
C ASP A 238 9.69 -2.85 3.90
N HIS A 239 8.85 -2.10 4.61
CA HIS A 239 7.93 -2.61 5.62
C HIS A 239 6.54 -2.78 5.02
N VAL A 240 6.10 -4.02 4.83
CA VAL A 240 4.79 -4.31 4.24
C VAL A 240 3.83 -4.79 5.32
N GLY A 241 2.64 -4.19 5.34
CA GLY A 241 1.58 -4.54 6.29
C GLY A 241 1.10 -3.32 7.08
N PRO A 242 0.53 -3.51 8.27
CA PRO A 242 0.41 -4.78 8.97
C PRO A 242 -0.54 -5.77 8.27
N PHE A 243 -0.39 -7.07 8.52
CA PHE A 243 -1.28 -8.11 8.03
C PHE A 243 -1.99 -8.75 9.22
N GLU A 244 -3.32 -8.77 9.18
CA GLU A 244 -4.15 -9.28 10.26
C GLU A 244 -4.36 -10.80 10.14
N VAL A 245 -3.99 -11.53 11.20
CA VAL A 245 -4.32 -12.93 11.42
C VAL A 245 -5.43 -12.96 12.47
N LYS A 246 -6.64 -13.37 12.06
CA LYS A 246 -7.86 -13.19 12.86
C LYS A 246 -8.09 -14.29 13.91
N GLY A 247 -7.65 -15.51 13.63
CA GLY A 247 -8.02 -16.69 14.42
C GLY A 247 -6.89 -17.66 14.70
N LYS A 248 -7.12 -18.55 15.69
CA LYS A 248 -6.24 -19.70 15.94
C LYS A 248 -6.29 -20.65 14.73
N GLY A 249 -5.16 -21.28 14.42
CA GLY A 249 -5.06 -22.20 13.28
C GLY A 249 -5.03 -21.51 11.91
N GLN A 250 -4.64 -20.24 11.86
CA GLN A 250 -4.37 -19.54 10.60
C GLN A 250 -2.86 -19.40 10.36
N ALA A 251 -2.48 -19.29 9.10
CA ALA A 251 -1.11 -19.03 8.67
C ALA A 251 -1.06 -17.89 7.66
N LEU A 252 0.05 -17.14 7.67
CA LEU A 252 0.42 -16.29 6.55
C LEU A 252 1.19 -17.14 5.53
N TYR A 253 0.80 -17.04 4.27
CA TYR A 253 1.48 -17.68 3.15
C TYR A 253 2.24 -16.62 2.38
N LEU A 254 3.56 -16.73 2.38
CA LEU A 254 4.45 -15.82 1.66
C LEU A 254 4.90 -16.51 0.37
N SER A 255 4.77 -15.80 -0.75
CA SER A 255 5.47 -16.13 -2.01
C SER A 255 6.36 -14.94 -2.35
N VAL A 256 7.66 -15.15 -2.50
CA VAL A 256 8.64 -14.09 -2.72
C VAL A 256 9.59 -14.51 -3.84
N ALA A 257 9.83 -13.62 -4.79
CA ALA A 257 10.84 -13.76 -5.81
C ALA A 257 11.74 -12.53 -5.82
N VAL A 258 13.04 -12.75 -5.86
CA VAL A 258 14.07 -11.70 -5.82
C VAL A 258 14.79 -11.67 -7.17
N ASP A 259 14.93 -10.47 -7.72
CA ASP A 259 15.70 -10.17 -8.93
C ASP A 259 16.59 -8.93 -8.68
N GLY A 260 17.64 -8.75 -9.47
CA GLY A 260 18.55 -7.59 -9.36
C GLY A 260 19.58 -7.63 -8.22
N ALA A 261 19.38 -8.47 -7.19
CA ALA A 261 20.32 -8.67 -6.09
C ALA A 261 20.54 -10.17 -5.77
N PRO A 262 21.69 -10.58 -5.19
CA PRO A 262 21.95 -11.99 -4.89
C PRO A 262 20.93 -12.61 -3.91
N ALA A 263 20.54 -11.86 -2.89
CA ALA A 263 19.54 -12.23 -1.91
C ALA A 263 18.98 -10.98 -1.21
N VAL A 264 17.80 -11.12 -0.60
CA VAL A 264 17.16 -10.15 0.32
C VAL A 264 16.67 -10.92 1.54
N ASP A 265 16.78 -10.34 2.73
CA ASP A 265 16.22 -10.96 3.94
C ASP A 265 14.71 -10.70 4.03
N VAL A 266 13.95 -11.77 4.27
CA VAL A 266 12.51 -11.70 4.55
C VAL A 266 12.32 -11.88 6.05
N ILE A 267 11.93 -10.80 6.72
CA ILE A 267 11.80 -10.74 8.17
C ILE A 267 10.33 -10.52 8.53
N VAL A 268 9.76 -11.37 9.39
CA VAL A 268 8.38 -11.21 9.87
C VAL A 268 8.39 -10.82 11.34
N VAL A 269 7.77 -9.70 11.67
CA VAL A 269 7.69 -9.18 13.04
C VAL A 269 6.26 -8.89 13.46
N HIS A 270 5.96 -9.03 14.75
CA HIS A 270 4.68 -8.59 15.30
C HIS A 270 4.56 -7.05 15.22
N ARG A 271 3.34 -6.53 15.08
CA ARG A 271 3.06 -5.10 14.89
C ARG A 271 3.77 -4.20 15.90
N GLY A 272 3.76 -4.54 17.18
CA GLY A 272 4.43 -3.71 18.20
C GLY A 272 5.93 -3.52 17.96
N VAL A 273 6.61 -4.53 17.38
CA VAL A 273 8.03 -4.45 17.01
C VAL A 273 8.17 -3.70 15.69
N GLY A 274 7.34 -4.03 14.70
CA GLY A 274 7.37 -3.39 13.38
C GLY A 274 7.05 -1.91 13.41
N ASP A 275 6.09 -1.46 14.21
CA ASP A 275 5.73 -0.04 14.37
C ASP A 275 6.92 0.76 14.93
N ALA A 276 7.59 0.27 15.98
CA ALA A 276 8.77 0.90 16.54
C ALA A 276 9.96 0.92 15.55
N TRP A 277 10.13 -0.17 14.80
CA TRP A 277 11.20 -0.29 13.82
C TRP A 277 10.99 0.64 12.61
N LEU A 278 9.76 0.70 12.11
CA LEU A 278 9.33 1.59 11.04
C LEU A 278 9.42 3.06 11.47
N GLN A 279 9.05 3.39 12.71
CA GLN A 279 9.21 4.74 13.24
C GLN A 279 10.68 5.16 13.23
N HIS A 280 11.60 4.28 13.67
CA HIS A 280 13.03 4.55 13.57
C HIS A 280 13.48 4.70 12.11
N TYR A 281 13.02 3.81 11.23
CA TYR A 281 13.34 3.84 9.80
C TYR A 281 12.90 5.12 9.08
N THR A 282 11.85 5.79 9.57
CA THR A 282 11.34 7.03 8.97
C THR A 282 11.88 8.31 9.60
N THR A 283 12.63 8.21 10.70
CA THR A 283 13.10 9.37 11.48
C THR A 283 14.61 9.43 11.68
N ALA A 284 15.34 8.32 11.47
CA ALA A 284 16.78 8.26 11.64
C ALA A 284 17.51 7.80 10.37
N VAL A 285 18.68 8.42 10.12
CA VAL A 285 19.60 8.01 9.05
C VAL A 285 20.17 6.63 9.36
N GLY A 286 20.58 6.39 10.60
CA GLY A 286 21.12 5.10 11.04
C GLY A 286 20.08 3.98 10.91
N LEU A 287 20.56 2.80 10.48
CA LEU A 287 19.76 1.58 10.42
C LEU A 287 20.23 0.64 11.52
N GLY A 288 19.29 0.08 12.28
CA GLY A 288 19.58 -0.92 13.32
C GLY A 288 18.77 -2.20 13.13
N PRO A 289 19.08 -3.27 13.88
CA PRO A 289 18.32 -4.51 13.86
C PRO A 289 16.87 -4.30 14.34
N PRO A 290 15.95 -5.26 14.14
CA PRO A 290 14.62 -5.17 14.72
C PRO A 290 14.71 -5.03 16.25
N PRO A 291 13.85 -4.20 16.89
CA PRO A 291 13.89 -3.96 18.35
C PRO A 291 13.69 -5.21 19.22
N ALA A 292 13.19 -6.31 18.64
CA ALA A 292 13.05 -7.61 19.29
C ALA A 292 13.21 -8.72 18.24
N ALA A 293 13.38 -9.96 18.72
CA ALA A 293 13.54 -11.13 17.85
C ALA A 293 12.35 -11.28 16.88
N PRO A 294 12.61 -11.45 15.57
CA PRO A 294 11.55 -11.67 14.60
C PRO A 294 10.98 -13.08 14.70
N VAL A 295 9.74 -13.23 14.22
CA VAL A 295 9.07 -14.54 14.11
C VAL A 295 9.67 -15.37 12.96
N LEU A 296 10.13 -14.69 11.92
CA LEU A 296 10.83 -15.26 10.78
C LEU A 296 11.98 -14.34 10.38
N ASP A 297 13.11 -14.92 10.03
CA ASP A 297 14.27 -14.23 9.47
C ASP A 297 15.00 -15.23 8.57
N GLU A 298 14.75 -15.15 7.26
CA GLU A 298 15.31 -16.06 6.26
C GLU A 298 15.82 -15.27 5.04
N PRO A 299 17.04 -15.55 4.56
CA PRO A 299 17.54 -14.97 3.32
C PRO A 299 16.86 -15.63 2.12
N VAL A 300 16.29 -14.83 1.23
CA VAL A 300 15.71 -15.29 -0.03
C VAL A 300 16.64 -14.96 -1.18
N SER A 301 17.24 -16.00 -1.77
CA SER A 301 18.13 -15.86 -2.93
C SER A 301 17.37 -15.56 -4.22
N SER A 302 18.05 -14.93 -5.17
CA SER A 302 17.49 -14.71 -6.50
C SER A 302 17.33 -16.00 -7.31
N GLY A 303 16.39 -15.98 -8.27
CA GLY A 303 16.25 -17.00 -9.31
C GLY A 303 15.09 -17.98 -9.13
N MET A 304 14.57 -18.17 -7.92
CA MET A 304 13.40 -19.03 -7.66
C MET A 304 12.37 -18.34 -6.76
N VAL A 305 11.09 -18.68 -6.96
CA VAL A 305 10.01 -18.26 -6.05
C VAL A 305 10.13 -19.05 -4.75
N TRP A 306 10.52 -18.37 -3.69
CA TRP A 306 10.52 -18.89 -2.33
C TRP A 306 9.09 -18.83 -1.77
N ARG A 307 8.64 -19.93 -1.18
CA ARG A 307 7.29 -20.04 -0.60
C ARG A 307 7.37 -20.52 0.85
N ARG A 308 6.66 -19.84 1.74
CA ARG A 308 6.68 -20.13 3.18
C ARG A 308 5.30 -20.03 3.81
N PRO A 309 4.71 -21.15 4.28
CA PRO A 309 3.62 -21.10 5.23
C PRO A 309 4.17 -20.77 6.62
N LEU A 310 3.58 -19.77 7.27
CA LEU A 310 3.97 -19.31 8.59
C LEU A 310 2.74 -19.35 9.52
N PRO A 311 2.54 -20.43 10.29
CA PRO A 311 1.51 -20.49 11.32
C PRO A 311 1.78 -19.41 12.37
N LEU A 312 0.80 -18.54 12.61
CA LEU A 312 0.96 -17.40 13.50
C LEU A 312 -0.18 -17.34 14.52
N PRO A 313 0.09 -16.93 15.77
CA PRO A 313 -0.97 -16.51 16.67
C PRO A 313 -1.82 -15.38 16.07
N ALA A 314 -3.07 -15.26 16.52
CA ALA A 314 -3.90 -14.12 16.16
C ALA A 314 -3.22 -12.81 16.55
N GLY A 315 -3.21 -11.84 15.64
CA GLY A 315 -2.45 -10.61 15.78
C GLY A 315 -2.21 -9.92 14.45
N GLN A 316 -1.32 -8.93 14.46
CA GLN A 316 -0.95 -8.16 13.28
C GLN A 316 0.56 -8.24 13.07
N TYR A 317 1.00 -8.42 11.82
CA TYR A 317 2.40 -8.68 11.50
C TYR A 317 2.88 -7.83 10.32
N TYR A 318 4.11 -7.36 10.38
CA TYR A 318 4.79 -6.78 9.22
C TYR A 318 5.68 -7.83 8.57
N VAL A 319 5.73 -7.81 7.25
CA VAL A 319 6.76 -8.48 6.44
C VAL A 319 7.75 -7.39 6.03
N VAL A 320 9.01 -7.54 6.39
CA VAL A 320 10.07 -6.60 6.07
C VAL A 320 11.01 -7.24 5.07
N PHE A 321 11.20 -6.58 3.94
CA PHE A 321 12.22 -6.93 2.95
C PHE A 321 13.46 -6.08 3.24
N ASP A 322 14.51 -6.71 3.79
CA ASP A 322 15.73 -6.04 4.20
C ASP A 322 16.86 -6.29 3.21
N ASN A 323 17.37 -5.20 2.63
CA ASN A 323 18.57 -5.17 1.78
C ASN A 323 19.65 -4.32 2.45
N THR A 324 19.85 -4.54 3.76
CA THR A 324 20.87 -3.86 4.57
C THR A 324 21.80 -4.88 5.21
N ALA A 325 22.98 -4.45 5.64
CA ALA A 325 23.85 -5.27 6.49
C ALA A 325 23.48 -5.17 8.00
N ALA A 326 22.37 -4.52 8.33
CA ALA A 326 22.09 -4.06 9.70
C ALA A 326 20.99 -4.84 10.43
N ALA A 327 20.24 -5.73 9.77
CA ALA A 327 19.18 -6.49 10.42
C ALA A 327 19.12 -7.97 10.03
N GLY A 328 19.24 -8.26 8.74
CA GLY A 328 19.17 -9.63 8.23
C GLY A 328 20.49 -10.39 8.22
N ARG A 329 20.47 -11.57 7.60
CA ARG A 329 21.62 -12.48 7.47
C ARG A 329 22.42 -12.23 6.19
N THR A 330 21.84 -11.50 5.24
CA THR A 330 22.52 -11.12 4.01
C THR A 330 23.41 -9.89 4.26
N ALA A 331 24.52 -9.83 3.54
CA ALA A 331 25.39 -8.67 3.48
C ALA A 331 25.45 -8.21 2.02
N PRO A 332 24.67 -7.20 1.62
CA PRO A 332 24.66 -6.70 0.25
C PRO A 332 26.04 -6.13 -0.14
N PRO A 333 26.54 -6.35 -1.38
CA PRO A 333 27.87 -5.89 -1.80
C PRO A 333 28.03 -4.37 -1.69
N THR A 334 28.93 -3.86 -0.86
CA THR A 334 29.15 -2.41 -0.61
C THR A 334 30.03 -1.74 -1.67
N THR A 335 29.76 -2.00 -2.95
CA THR A 335 30.55 -1.40 -4.03
C THR A 335 30.13 0.07 -4.19
N ALA A 336 31.08 1.00 -4.02
CA ALA A 336 30.80 2.43 -4.14
C ALA A 336 30.21 2.77 -5.52
N GLY A 337 29.02 3.36 -5.55
CA GLY A 337 28.31 3.70 -6.79
C GLY A 337 27.47 2.58 -7.39
N ASP A 338 27.49 1.37 -6.83
CA ASP A 338 26.56 0.28 -7.18
C ASP A 338 25.30 0.40 -6.33
N ASP A 339 24.30 1.11 -6.86
CA ASP A 339 23.02 1.35 -6.18
C ASP A 339 21.90 0.46 -6.75
N ARG A 340 22.28 -0.71 -7.29
CA ARG A 340 21.33 -1.66 -7.87
C ARG A 340 20.32 -2.08 -6.82
N ALA A 341 19.05 -1.92 -7.16
CA ALA A 341 17.97 -2.36 -6.32
C ALA A 341 17.70 -3.85 -6.48
N ALA A 342 17.32 -4.46 -5.36
CA ALA A 342 16.61 -5.72 -5.39
C ALA A 342 15.15 -5.46 -5.80
N LEU A 343 14.72 -6.09 -6.88
CA LEU A 343 13.32 -6.14 -7.27
C LEU A 343 12.68 -7.34 -6.59
N VAL A 344 11.80 -7.08 -5.63
CA VAL A 344 11.11 -8.10 -4.85
C VAL A 344 9.66 -8.17 -5.31
N SER A 345 9.30 -9.28 -5.94
CA SER A 345 7.91 -9.60 -6.29
C SER A 345 7.33 -10.51 -5.23
N TYR A 346 6.29 -10.07 -4.52
CA TYR A 346 5.74 -10.85 -3.41
C TYR A 346 4.21 -10.92 -3.41
N ALA A 347 3.70 -12.02 -2.87
CA ALA A 347 2.31 -12.18 -2.47
C ALA A 347 2.23 -12.63 -1.00
N VAL A 348 1.29 -12.05 -0.27
CA VAL A 348 0.94 -12.40 1.10
C VAL A 348 -0.52 -12.82 1.11
N GLU A 349 -0.77 -14.06 1.51
CA GLU A 349 -2.12 -14.60 1.66
C GLU A 349 -2.35 -15.03 3.11
N VAL A 350 -3.61 -15.08 3.54
CA VAL A 350 -4.01 -15.66 4.82
C VAL A 350 -4.99 -16.80 4.60
N GLY A 351 -4.77 -17.91 5.30
CA GLY A 351 -5.62 -19.11 5.20
C GLY A 351 -5.47 -20.02 6.41
N ALA A 352 -6.12 -21.18 6.35
CA ALA A 352 -5.95 -22.22 7.37
C ALA A 352 -4.47 -22.66 7.43
N ALA A 353 -3.96 -22.89 8.64
CA ALA A 353 -2.64 -23.48 8.85
C ALA A 353 -2.62 -24.94 8.35
N PRO A 354 -1.49 -25.40 7.78
CA PRO A 354 -1.34 -26.77 7.29
C PRO A 354 -1.36 -27.83 8.41
#